data_AF-R7P623-F1
#
_entry.id   AF-R7P623-F1
#
_cell.length_a   1.000
_cell.length_b   1.000
_cell.length_c   1.000
_cell.angle_alpha   90.00
_cell.angle_beta   90.00
_cell.angle_gamma   90.00
#
_symmetry.space_group_name_H-M   'P 1'
#
loop_
_entity.id
_entity.type
_entity.pdbx_description
1 polymer ?
#
loop_
_entity_poly.entity_id
_entity_poly.type
_entity_poly.pdbx_seq_one_letter_code
_entity_poly.pdbx_strand_id
1 'polypeptide(L)'
;MSELFNSFYIFVMNTIDALGVYGPLLGCVFIILESIIPPLPLFVFITLNFVAYGKLVGFIISWICTCIGCFLSYFLVKKFLRNWVLKKIKNVDLLTKWMSYIENLSLSKVTVILAIPFTPAFMVNIAAGICNMDFKKFSIAILISKIFLVYFWGVVGTGLLESLHNPRSIITVIVMMVVAYLVSLIIKKVFKID
;
A
#
# COMPACT_ATOMS: atom_id res chain seq x y z
N MET A 1 6.70 -20.87 15.15
CA MET A 1 6.20 -20.56 13.79
C MET A 1 4.70 -20.85 13.66
N SER A 2 4.20 -21.97 14.21
CA SER A 2 2.76 -22.27 14.33
C SER A 2 1.97 -21.25 15.16
N GLU A 3 2.51 -20.72 16.27
CA GLU A 3 1.80 -19.77 17.13
C GLU A 3 1.56 -18.40 16.48
N LEU A 4 2.54 -17.85 15.74
CA LEU A 4 2.38 -16.58 15.02
C LEU A 4 1.35 -16.71 13.88
N PHE A 5 1.37 -17.85 13.18
CA PHE A 5 0.39 -18.16 12.15
C PHE A 5 -1.01 -18.35 12.74
N ASN A 6 -1.12 -19.02 13.89
CA ASN A 6 -2.39 -19.17 14.61
C ASN A 6 -2.89 -17.84 15.16
N SER A 7 -2.04 -16.98 15.72
CA SER A 7 -2.46 -15.66 16.23
C SER A 7 -2.95 -14.77 15.10
N PHE A 8 -2.28 -14.80 13.94
CA PHE A 8 -2.71 -14.06 12.75
C PHE A 8 -4.01 -14.63 12.19
N TYR A 9 -4.14 -15.96 12.12
CA TYR A 9 -5.38 -16.62 11.68
C TYR A 9 -6.56 -16.31 12.59
N ILE A 10 -6.39 -16.41 13.92
CA ILE A 10 -7.41 -16.08 14.91
C ILE A 10 -7.76 -14.59 14.82
N PHE A 11 -6.77 -13.70 14.62
CA PHE A 11 -7.05 -12.28 14.40
C PHE A 11 -7.90 -12.06 13.14
N VAL A 12 -7.54 -12.69 12.03
CA VAL A 12 -8.29 -12.60 10.76
C VAL A 12 -9.70 -13.17 10.92
N MET A 13 -9.85 -14.36 11.51
CA MET A 13 -11.15 -15.01 11.70
C MET A 13 -12.02 -14.27 12.71
N ASN A 14 -11.48 -13.83 13.85
CA ASN A 14 -12.23 -12.98 14.79
C ASN A 14 -12.62 -11.64 14.17
N THR A 15 -11.79 -11.09 13.28
CA THR A 15 -12.14 -9.88 12.54
C THR A 15 -13.27 -10.20 11.55
N ILE A 16 -13.19 -11.27 10.78
CA ILE A 16 -14.25 -11.70 9.86
C ILE A 16 -15.58 -11.95 10.61
N ASP A 17 -15.53 -12.69 11.72
CA ASP A 17 -16.69 -13.09 12.51
C ASP A 17 -17.30 -11.93 13.30
N ALA A 18 -16.47 -11.09 13.94
CA ALA A 18 -16.96 -9.90 14.67
C ALA A 18 -17.56 -8.87 13.73
N LEU A 19 -17.11 -8.84 12.47
CA LEU A 19 -17.59 -7.89 11.50
C LEU A 19 -18.85 -8.36 10.76
N GLY A 20 -19.06 -9.67 10.60
CA GLY A 20 -20.23 -10.23 9.91
C GLY A 20 -20.50 -9.55 8.56
N VAL A 21 -21.74 -9.10 8.34
CA VAL A 21 -22.15 -8.38 7.11
C VAL A 21 -21.43 -7.02 6.94
N TYR A 22 -20.89 -6.44 8.02
CA TYR A 22 -20.19 -5.15 8.00
C TYR A 22 -18.69 -5.25 7.70
N GLY A 23 -18.13 -6.46 7.62
CA GLY A 23 -16.69 -6.66 7.43
C GLY A 23 -16.08 -6.00 6.22
N PRO A 24 -16.74 -6.02 5.07
CA PRO A 24 -16.18 -5.38 3.89
C PRO A 24 -16.27 -3.85 3.97
N LEU A 25 -17.34 -3.30 4.58
CA LEU A 25 -17.45 -1.86 4.82
C LEU A 25 -16.33 -1.37 5.74
N LEU A 26 -16.05 -2.11 6.81
CA LEU A 26 -14.94 -1.80 7.71
C LEU A 26 -13.58 -2.03 7.04
N GLY A 27 -13.45 -3.02 6.16
CA GLY A 27 -12.28 -3.19 5.28
C GLY A 27 -11.97 -1.93 4.47
N CYS A 28 -12.99 -1.31 3.88
CA CYS A 28 -12.85 -0.02 3.19
C CYS A 28 -12.37 1.11 4.11
N VAL A 29 -12.94 1.22 5.31
CA VAL A 29 -12.54 2.23 6.31
C VAL A 29 -11.09 2.01 6.75
N PHE A 30 -10.70 0.77 7.04
CA PHE A 30 -9.33 0.44 7.45
C PHE A 30 -8.31 0.65 6.33
N ILE A 31 -8.67 0.40 5.06
CA ILE A 31 -7.82 0.76 3.92
C ILE A 31 -7.56 2.27 3.87
N ILE A 32 -8.58 3.09 4.10
CA ILE A 32 -8.43 4.56 4.11
C ILE A 32 -7.57 5.00 5.31
N LEU A 33 -7.79 4.40 6.48
CA LEU A 33 -7.04 4.69 7.70
C LEU A 33 -5.58 4.25 7.61
N GLU A 34 -5.27 3.11 6.98
CA GLU A 34 -3.91 2.62 6.77
C GLU A 34 -3.07 3.64 6.01
N SER A 35 -3.66 4.32 5.03
CA SER A 35 -2.94 5.34 4.28
C SER A 35 -2.55 6.55 5.15
N ILE A 36 -3.16 6.72 6.33
CA ILE A 36 -2.91 7.79 7.30
C ILE A 36 -2.08 7.30 8.50
N ILE A 37 -2.19 6.02 8.91
CA ILE A 37 -1.57 5.49 10.12
C ILE A 37 -0.69 4.26 9.77
N PRO A 38 0.63 4.30 10.07
CA PRO A 38 1.60 3.34 9.54
C PRO A 38 1.59 1.86 10.00
N PRO A 39 0.91 1.39 11.08
CA PRO A 39 1.06 0.00 11.51
C PRO A 39 0.05 -0.98 10.91
N LEU A 40 -0.85 -0.55 10.02
CA LEU A 40 -1.94 -1.41 9.55
C LEU A 40 -1.51 -2.30 8.35
N PRO A 41 -1.68 -3.64 8.43
CA PRO A 41 -1.32 -4.54 7.34
C PRO A 41 -2.35 -4.45 6.20
N LEU A 42 -2.12 -3.56 5.24
CA LEU A 42 -3.05 -3.27 4.13
C LEU A 42 -3.58 -4.51 3.40
N PHE A 43 -2.71 -5.50 3.17
CA PHE A 43 -3.06 -6.72 2.45
C PHE A 43 -4.19 -7.51 3.12
N VAL A 44 -4.33 -7.43 4.44
CA VAL A 44 -5.41 -8.11 5.18
C VAL A 44 -6.75 -7.56 4.75
N PHE A 45 -6.90 -6.23 4.75
CA PHE A 45 -8.17 -5.58 4.40
C PHE A 45 -8.53 -5.74 2.92
N ILE A 46 -7.52 -5.73 2.03
CA ILE A 46 -7.72 -6.05 0.62
C ILE A 46 -8.23 -7.50 0.49
N THR A 47 -7.62 -8.45 1.20
CA THR A 47 -8.05 -9.86 1.19
C THR A 47 -9.49 -10.02 1.65
N LEU A 48 -9.88 -9.34 2.74
CA LEU A 48 -11.26 -9.36 3.25
C LEU A 48 -12.27 -8.94 2.18
N ASN A 49 -12.00 -7.85 1.47
CA ASN A 49 -12.88 -7.37 0.40
C ASN A 49 -12.95 -8.34 -0.79
N PHE A 50 -11.84 -8.99 -1.14
CA PHE A 50 -11.80 -10.01 -2.20
C PHE A 50 -12.60 -11.26 -1.83
N VAL A 51 -12.50 -11.72 -0.58
CA VAL A 51 -13.26 -12.87 -0.08
C VAL A 51 -14.75 -12.54 -0.03
N ALA A 52 -15.11 -11.34 0.43
CA ALA A 52 -16.51 -10.97 0.64
C ALA A 52 -17.26 -10.59 -0.63
N TYR A 53 -16.63 -9.87 -1.56
CA TYR A 53 -17.29 -9.37 -2.78
C TYR A 53 -16.84 -10.11 -4.06
N GLY A 54 -15.94 -11.08 -3.92
CA GLY A 54 -15.31 -11.75 -5.05
C GLY A 54 -14.22 -10.93 -5.72
N LYS A 55 -13.51 -11.56 -6.67
CA LYS A 55 -12.27 -11.03 -7.25
C LYS A 55 -12.43 -9.66 -7.92
N LEU A 56 -13.48 -9.46 -8.71
CA LEU A 56 -13.66 -8.24 -9.49
C LEU A 56 -14.17 -7.07 -8.63
N VAL A 57 -15.27 -7.27 -7.91
CA VAL A 57 -15.90 -6.21 -7.11
C VAL A 57 -15.02 -5.87 -5.91
N GLY A 58 -14.44 -6.87 -5.25
CA GLY A 58 -13.47 -6.67 -4.16
C GLY A 58 -12.22 -5.91 -4.61
N PHE A 59 -11.74 -6.16 -5.84
CA PHE A 59 -10.67 -5.38 -6.46
C PHE A 59 -11.04 -3.92 -6.65
N ILE A 60 -12.17 -3.64 -7.31
CA ILE A 60 -12.60 -2.26 -7.62
C ILE A 60 -12.80 -1.46 -6.33
N ILE A 61 -13.50 -2.04 -5.34
CA ILE A 61 -13.76 -1.39 -4.06
C ILE A 61 -12.43 -1.08 -3.34
N SER A 62 -11.56 -2.07 -3.21
CA SER A 62 -10.26 -1.89 -2.54
C SER A 62 -9.37 -0.88 -3.27
N TRP A 63 -9.40 -0.88 -4.60
CA TRP A 63 -8.67 0.09 -5.42
C TRP A 63 -9.17 1.53 -5.20
N ILE A 64 -10.50 1.74 -5.18
CA ILE A 64 -11.08 3.06 -4.91
C ILE A 64 -10.72 3.52 -3.49
N CYS A 65 -10.91 2.67 -2.48
CA CYS A 65 -10.60 3.00 -1.09
C CYS A 65 -9.13 3.31 -0.87
N THR A 66 -8.21 2.55 -1.48
CA THR A 66 -6.76 2.82 -1.37
C THR A 66 -6.38 4.14 -2.04
N CYS A 67 -6.98 4.47 -3.19
CA CYS A 67 -6.76 5.76 -3.85
C CYS A 67 -7.24 6.93 -2.98
N ILE A 68 -8.46 6.84 -2.44
CA ILE A 68 -9.04 7.85 -1.55
C ILE A 68 -8.16 8.04 -0.30
N GLY A 69 -7.74 6.94 0.34
CA GLY A 69 -6.85 6.98 1.49
C GLY A 69 -5.53 7.70 1.19
N CYS A 70 -4.92 7.40 0.04
CA CYS A 70 -3.66 8.04 -0.36
C CYS A 70 -3.82 9.54 -0.63
N PHE A 71 -4.92 9.95 -1.28
CA PHE A 71 -5.20 11.37 -1.51
C PHE A 71 -5.45 12.11 -0.20
N LEU A 72 -6.24 11.53 0.70
CA LEU A 72 -6.52 12.10 2.00
C LEU A 72 -5.22 12.26 2.82
N SER A 73 -4.40 11.22 2.86
CA SER A 73 -3.09 11.25 3.53
C SER A 73 -2.18 12.33 2.97
N TYR A 74 -2.04 12.43 1.64
CA TYR A 74 -1.27 13.49 0.98
C TYR A 74 -1.73 14.89 1.42
N PHE A 75 -3.03 15.17 1.39
CA PHE A 75 -3.57 16.48 1.77
C PHE A 75 -3.40 16.78 3.26
N LEU A 76 -3.62 15.78 4.13
CA LEU A 76 -3.39 15.91 5.57
C LEU A 76 -1.94 16.28 5.86
N VAL A 77 -0.99 15.56 5.26
CA VAL A 77 0.44 15.83 5.44
C VAL A 77 0.82 17.20 4.89
N LYS A 78 0.36 17.52 3.68
CA LYS A 78 0.63 18.81 3.04
C LYS A 78 0.11 20.00 3.85
N LYS A 79 -1.07 19.87 4.46
CA LYS A 79 -1.71 20.93 5.24
C LYS A 79 -1.13 21.05 6.65
N PHE A 80 -0.96 19.94 7.37
CA PHE A 80 -0.66 19.95 8.80
C PHE A 80 0.81 19.73 9.13
N LEU A 81 1.50 18.83 8.41
CA LEU A 81 2.85 18.39 8.76
C LEU A 81 3.94 19.17 8.01
N ARG A 82 3.68 19.60 6.77
CA ARG A 82 4.67 20.26 5.90
C ARG A 82 5.36 21.44 6.57
N ASN A 83 4.60 22.41 7.09
CA ASN A 83 5.18 23.62 7.68
C ASN A 83 6.02 23.31 8.93
N TRP A 84 5.61 22.33 9.73
CA TRP A 84 6.36 21.89 10.90
C TRP A 84 7.67 21.22 10.50
N VAL A 85 7.64 20.31 9.51
CA VAL A 85 8.82 19.63 8.99
C VAL A 85 9.80 20.63 8.37
N LEU A 86 9.32 21.53 7.49
CA LEU A 86 10.15 22.54 6.82
C LEU A 86 10.90 23.44 7.82
N LYS A 87 10.25 23.84 8.92
CA LYS A 87 10.91 24.63 9.98
C LYS A 87 12.05 23.86 10.65
N LYS A 88 11.90 22.55 10.82
CA LYS A 88 12.88 21.70 11.51
C LYS A 88 14.10 21.36 10.65
N ILE A 89 13.93 21.27 9.34
CA ILE A 89 14.98 20.86 8.40
C ILE A 89 15.65 22.02 7.64
N LYS A 90 15.20 23.26 7.85
CA LYS A 90 15.69 24.45 7.13
C LYS A 90 17.21 24.61 7.14
N ASN A 91 17.90 24.09 8.16
CA ASN A 91 19.35 24.22 8.34
C ASN A 91 20.14 22.96 7.95
N VAL A 92 19.49 21.97 7.30
CA VAL A 92 20.15 20.71 6.89
C VAL A 92 20.12 20.60 5.37
N ASP A 93 21.18 21.06 4.72
CA ASP A 93 21.29 21.12 3.25
C ASP A 93 21.03 19.77 2.57
N LEU A 94 21.47 18.67 3.21
CA LEU A 94 21.21 17.32 2.74
C LEU A 94 19.70 17.07 2.59
N LEU A 95 18.91 17.36 3.64
CA LEU A 95 17.46 17.11 3.64
C LEU A 95 16.74 18.00 2.63
N THR A 96 17.15 19.27 2.49
CA THR A 96 16.62 20.16 1.46
C THR A 96 16.88 19.64 0.05
N LYS A 97 18.07 19.11 -0.21
CA LYS A 97 18.42 18.49 -1.49
C LYS A 97 17.58 17.23 -1.78
N TRP A 98 17.38 16.37 -0.78
CA TRP A 98 16.50 15.19 -0.89
C TRP A 98 15.06 15.57 -1.20
N MET A 99 14.53 16.61 -0.55
CA MET A 99 13.18 17.09 -0.82
C MET A 99 13.01 17.57 -2.27
N SER A 100 13.97 18.35 -2.76
CA SER A 100 13.96 18.82 -4.15
C SER A 100 14.07 17.67 -5.14
N TYR A 101 14.84 16.63 -4.83
CA TYR A 101 14.91 15.42 -5.65
C TYR A 101 13.55 14.71 -5.74
N ILE A 102 12.88 14.51 -4.59
CA ILE A 102 11.58 13.84 -4.52
C ILE A 102 10.50 14.65 -5.26
N GLU A 103 10.47 15.98 -5.07
CA GLU A 103 9.53 16.89 -5.76
C GLU A 103 9.65 16.76 -7.30
N ASN A 104 10.89 16.65 -7.79
CA ASN A 104 11.21 16.59 -9.21
C ASN A 104 11.19 15.18 -9.83
N LEU A 105 10.83 14.15 -9.07
CA LEU A 105 10.66 12.81 -9.64
C LEU A 105 9.63 12.87 -10.80
N SER A 106 10.00 12.23 -11.92
CA SER A 106 9.11 12.05 -13.06
C SER A 106 7.93 11.17 -12.69
N LEU A 107 6.76 11.40 -13.32
CA LEU A 107 5.55 10.59 -13.12
C LEU A 107 5.85 9.08 -13.12
N SER A 108 6.55 8.59 -14.15
CA SER A 108 6.88 7.16 -14.30
C SER A 108 7.66 6.60 -13.11
N LYS A 109 8.65 7.33 -12.60
CA LYS A 109 9.43 6.91 -11.42
C LYS A 109 8.54 6.78 -10.19
N VAL A 110 7.69 7.78 -9.94
CA VAL A 110 6.77 7.78 -8.78
C VAL A 110 5.78 6.62 -8.90
N THR A 111 5.19 6.41 -10.07
CA THR A 111 4.26 5.30 -10.34
C THR A 111 4.93 3.95 -10.09
N VAL A 112 6.15 3.77 -10.58
CA VAL A 112 6.90 2.51 -10.41
C VAL A 112 7.24 2.25 -8.95
N ILE A 113 7.70 3.26 -8.21
CA ILE A 113 7.97 3.14 -6.77
C ILE A 113 6.72 2.71 -6.00
N LEU A 114 5.57 3.32 -6.31
CA LEU A 114 4.28 3.02 -5.69
C LEU A 114 3.69 1.67 -6.10
N ALA A 115 4.04 1.17 -7.29
CA ALA A 115 3.54 -0.11 -7.80
C ALA A 115 4.25 -1.32 -7.15
N ILE A 116 5.42 -1.11 -6.55
CA ILE A 116 6.13 -2.15 -5.81
C ILE A 116 5.29 -2.52 -4.56
N PRO A 117 4.89 -3.79 -4.41
CA PRO A 117 3.95 -4.19 -3.35
C PRO A 117 4.54 -4.10 -1.95
N PHE A 118 5.86 -3.95 -1.84
CA PHE A 118 6.61 -3.81 -0.60
C PHE A 118 6.90 -2.36 -0.21
N THR A 119 6.54 -1.39 -1.07
CA THR A 119 6.68 0.03 -0.73
C THR A 119 5.52 0.44 0.18
N PRO A 120 5.77 0.85 1.43
CA PRO A 120 4.71 1.32 2.31
C PRO A 120 4.11 2.62 1.75
N ALA A 121 2.82 2.58 1.41
CA ALA A 121 2.14 3.69 0.75
C ALA A 121 2.16 4.97 1.59
N PHE A 122 2.00 4.83 2.91
CA PHE A 122 2.08 5.92 3.88
C PHE A 122 3.38 6.74 3.75
N MET A 123 4.54 6.09 3.58
CA MET A 123 5.82 6.79 3.44
C MET A 123 5.84 7.67 2.18
N VAL A 124 5.33 7.17 1.06
CA VAL A 124 5.30 7.92 -0.20
C VAL A 124 4.29 9.06 -0.13
N ASN A 125 3.12 8.84 0.46
CA ASN A 125 2.10 9.88 0.68
C ASN A 125 2.66 11.02 1.53
N ILE A 126 3.40 10.69 2.60
CA ILE A 126 4.10 11.67 3.43
C ILE A 126 5.14 12.43 2.63
N ALA A 127 6.04 11.71 1.95
CA ALA A 127 7.12 12.32 1.20
C ALA A 127 6.57 13.29 0.13
N ALA A 128 5.55 12.87 -0.62
CA ALA A 128 4.88 13.69 -1.61
C ALA A 128 4.21 14.94 -0.99
N GLY A 129 3.55 14.78 0.17
CA GLY A 129 2.90 15.89 0.88
C GLY A 129 3.88 16.91 1.45
N ILE A 130 4.99 16.46 2.05
CA ILE A 130 6.05 17.33 2.60
C ILE A 130 6.78 18.07 1.48
N CYS A 131 7.18 17.35 0.43
CA CYS A 131 7.91 17.91 -0.71
C CYS A 131 7.03 18.72 -1.66
N ASN A 132 5.75 18.92 -1.35
CA ASN A 132 4.81 19.67 -2.19
C ASN A 132 4.74 19.17 -3.64
N MET A 133 4.90 17.86 -3.85
CA MET A 133 4.80 17.26 -5.18
C MET A 133 3.47 17.63 -5.83
N ASP A 134 3.48 17.95 -7.13
CA ASP A 134 2.27 18.31 -7.86
C ASP A 134 1.18 17.23 -7.71
N PHE A 135 -0.03 17.66 -7.34
CA PHE A 135 -1.12 16.75 -7.02
C PHE A 135 -1.60 15.97 -8.25
N LYS A 136 -1.57 16.58 -9.45
CA LYS A 136 -1.97 15.86 -10.68
C LYS A 136 -0.98 14.74 -11.00
N LYS A 137 0.33 15.02 -10.89
CA LYS A 137 1.37 13.99 -11.02
C LYS A 137 1.18 12.87 -9.99
N PHE A 138 0.99 13.22 -8.73
CA PHE A 138 0.80 12.27 -7.65
C PHE A 138 -0.48 11.42 -7.83
N SER A 139 -1.59 12.04 -8.22
CA SER A 139 -2.87 11.35 -8.36
C SER A 139 -2.86 10.33 -9.49
N ILE A 140 -2.29 10.69 -10.66
CA ILE A 140 -2.12 9.76 -11.78
C ILE A 140 -1.21 8.60 -11.38
N ALA A 141 -0.11 8.89 -10.66
CA ALA A 141 0.80 7.84 -10.18
C ALA A 141 0.09 6.85 -9.25
N ILE A 142 -0.71 7.33 -8.30
CA ILE A 142 -1.50 6.49 -7.39
C ILE A 142 -2.54 5.66 -8.16
N LEU A 143 -3.32 6.27 -9.04
CA LEU A 143 -4.36 5.55 -9.78
C LEU A 143 -3.78 4.35 -10.56
N ILE A 144 -2.66 4.55 -11.25
CA ILE A 144 -2.00 3.50 -12.05
C ILE A 144 -1.35 2.46 -11.13
N SER A 145 -0.54 2.90 -10.16
CA SER A 145 0.22 1.99 -9.30
C SER A 145 -0.68 1.08 -8.45
N LYS A 146 -1.79 1.62 -7.94
CA LYS A 146 -2.70 0.87 -7.07
C LYS A 146 -3.43 -0.25 -7.79
N ILE A 147 -3.59 -0.20 -9.11
CA ILE A 147 -4.13 -1.33 -9.89
C ILE A 147 -3.24 -2.56 -9.68
N PHE A 148 -1.92 -2.42 -9.86
CA PHE A 148 -0.97 -3.52 -9.70
C PHE A 148 -0.88 -3.98 -8.24
N LEU A 149 -0.77 -3.02 -7.31
CA LEU A 149 -0.59 -3.33 -5.89
C LEU A 149 -1.80 -4.03 -5.28
N VAL A 150 -3.02 -3.54 -5.55
CA VAL A 150 -4.26 -4.13 -5.01
C VAL A 150 -4.52 -5.48 -5.63
N TYR A 151 -4.26 -5.65 -6.93
CA TYR A 151 -4.39 -6.96 -7.57
C TYR A 151 -3.40 -7.97 -6.98
N PHE A 152 -2.12 -7.60 -6.85
CA PHE A 152 -1.09 -8.45 -6.25
C PHE A 152 -1.50 -8.92 -4.85
N TRP A 153 -1.85 -8.00 -3.96
CA TRP A 153 -2.21 -8.34 -2.59
C TRP A 153 -3.55 -9.05 -2.48
N GLY A 154 -4.50 -8.77 -3.37
CA GLY A 154 -5.74 -9.53 -3.46
C GLY A 154 -5.48 -11.00 -3.76
N VAL A 155 -4.70 -11.31 -4.79
CA VAL A 155 -4.41 -12.71 -5.18
C VAL A 155 -3.51 -13.40 -4.16
N VAL A 156 -2.43 -12.75 -3.71
CA VAL A 156 -1.50 -13.29 -2.71
C VAL A 156 -2.22 -13.52 -1.39
N GLY A 157 -3.05 -12.57 -0.97
CA GLY A 157 -3.81 -12.64 0.28
C GLY A 157 -4.85 -13.75 0.29
N THR A 158 -5.67 -13.87 -0.77
CA THR A 158 -6.60 -15.00 -0.87
C THR A 158 -5.87 -16.33 -0.99
N GLY A 159 -4.76 -16.39 -1.73
CA GLY A 159 -3.93 -17.59 -1.84
C GLY A 159 -3.29 -18.01 -0.52
N LEU A 160 -2.85 -17.06 0.30
CA LEU A 160 -2.36 -17.31 1.66
C LEU A 160 -3.46 -17.88 2.55
N LEU A 161 -4.69 -17.36 2.45
CA LEU A 161 -5.84 -17.87 3.21
C LEU A 161 -6.19 -19.30 2.79
N GLU A 162 -6.26 -19.57 1.49
CA GLU A 162 -6.51 -20.92 0.94
C GLU A 162 -5.40 -21.92 1.30
N SER A 163 -4.17 -21.44 1.42
CA SER A 163 -2.99 -22.25 1.79
C SER A 163 -3.11 -22.87 3.17
N LEU A 164 -3.91 -22.29 4.07
CA LEU A 164 -4.18 -22.84 5.39
C LEU A 164 -4.96 -24.15 5.34
N HIS A 165 -5.75 -24.36 4.28
CA HIS A 165 -6.52 -25.59 4.06
C HIS A 165 -5.87 -26.52 3.03
N ASN A 166 -5.14 -25.97 2.05
CA ASN A 166 -4.53 -26.72 0.96
C ASN A 166 -3.06 -26.32 0.72
N PRO A 167 -2.07 -27.20 0.99
CA PRO A 167 -0.65 -26.85 0.91
C PRO A 167 -0.15 -26.53 -0.51
N ARG A 168 -0.94 -26.82 -1.56
CA ARG A 168 -0.59 -26.48 -2.96
C ARG A 168 -0.64 -24.97 -3.23
N SER A 169 -1.51 -24.21 -2.55
CA SER A 169 -1.62 -22.75 -2.75
C SER A 169 -0.39 -21.99 -2.23
N ILE A 170 0.41 -22.59 -1.34
CA ILE A 170 1.67 -22.04 -0.83
C ILE A 170 2.66 -21.82 -1.98
N ILE A 171 2.70 -22.75 -2.94
CA ILE A 171 3.60 -22.67 -4.09
C ILE A 171 3.28 -21.42 -4.91
N THR A 172 1.99 -21.17 -5.17
CA THR A 172 1.54 -19.99 -5.92
C THR A 172 1.93 -18.68 -5.22
N VAL A 173 1.76 -18.61 -3.90
CA VAL A 173 2.16 -17.44 -3.09
C VAL A 173 3.68 -17.23 -3.15
N ILE A 174 4.47 -18.28 -2.92
CA ILE A 174 5.93 -18.21 -2.96
C ILE A 174 6.41 -17.75 -4.34
N VAL A 175 5.89 -18.34 -5.42
CA VAL A 175 6.24 -17.96 -6.79
C VAL A 175 5.92 -16.49 -7.04
N MET A 176 4.73 -16.01 -6.67
CA MET A 176 4.37 -14.60 -6.85
C MET A 176 5.26 -13.66 -6.02
N MET A 177 5.61 -14.03 -4.78
CA MET A 177 6.53 -13.23 -3.95
C MET A 177 7.93 -13.19 -4.54
N VAL A 178 8.45 -14.32 -5.06
CA VAL A 178 9.76 -14.35 -5.73
C VAL A 178 9.74 -13.53 -7.00
N VAL A 179 8.71 -13.67 -7.85
CA VAL A 179 8.58 -12.85 -9.06
C VAL A 179 8.49 -11.37 -8.71
N ALA A 180 7.66 -10.98 -7.74
CA ALA A 180 7.55 -9.60 -7.30
C ALA A 180 8.88 -9.06 -6.74
N TYR A 181 9.62 -9.88 -5.99
CA TYR A 181 10.94 -9.53 -5.49
C TYR A 181 11.94 -9.33 -6.65
N LEU A 182 12.02 -10.26 -7.60
CA LEU A 182 12.91 -10.16 -8.77
C LEU A 182 12.56 -8.94 -9.63
N VAL A 183 11.27 -8.70 -9.88
CA VAL A 183 10.78 -7.52 -10.58
C VAL A 183 11.17 -6.26 -9.81
N SER A 184 11.05 -6.25 -8.48
CA SER A 184 11.48 -5.10 -7.66
C SER A 184 12.98 -4.83 -7.76
N LEU A 185 13.83 -5.87 -7.87
CA LEU A 185 15.27 -5.71 -8.06
C LEU A 185 15.61 -5.17 -9.44
N ILE A 186 14.95 -5.69 -10.48
CA ILE A 186 15.13 -5.21 -11.86
C ILE A 186 14.72 -3.74 -11.95
N ILE A 187 13.58 -3.39 -11.36
CA ILE A 187 13.08 -2.01 -11.30
C ILE A 187 14.08 -1.09 -10.59
N LYS A 188 14.58 -1.49 -9.41
CA LYS A 188 15.59 -0.70 -8.68
C LYS A 188 16.81 -0.42 -9.56
N LYS A 189 17.30 -1.46 -10.25
CA LYS A 189 18.47 -1.37 -11.14
C LYS A 189 18.24 -0.50 -12.37
N VAL A 190 17.07 -0.63 -13.02
CA VAL A 190 16.73 0.12 -14.25
C VAL A 190 16.48 1.60 -13.94
N PHE A 191 15.81 1.90 -12.83
CA PHE A 191 15.44 3.27 -12.48
C PHE A 191 16.50 4.02 -11.66
N LYS A 192 17.64 3.38 -11.33
CA LYS A 192 18.70 3.92 -10.45
C LYS A 192 18.09 4.51 -9.17
N ILE A 193 17.16 3.76 -8.59
CA ILE A 193 16.58 4.06 -7.29
C ILE A 193 17.55 3.43 -6.29
N ASP A 194 18.59 4.18 -5.92
CA ASP A 194 19.59 3.79 -4.92
C ASP A 194 18.98 3.73 -3.51
#